data_AF-A0A350M207-F1
#
_entry.id   AF-A0A350M207-F1
#
_cell.length_a   1.000
_cell.length_b   1.000
_cell.length_c   1.000
_cell.angle_alpha   90.00
_cell.angle_beta   90.00
_cell.angle_gamma   90.00
#
_symmetry.space_group_name_H-M   'P 1'
#
loop_
_entity.id
_entity.type
_entity.pdbx_description
1 polymer ?
#
loop_
_entity_poly.entity_id
_entity_poly.type
_entity_poly.pdbx_seq_one_letter_code
_entity_poly.pdbx_strand_id
1 'polypeptide(L)'
;MSSNVRVRFAPSPTGPLHMGGVRTALYNYLFARHNNGTFILRIEDTDQNRFVPGAEKYIVDSLTWCGLLPDEGQGFGGEYGPYKQSERKELGIYKTYVTQLVE
;
A
#
# COMPACT_ATOMS: atom_id res chain seq x y z
N MET A 1 9.43 -4.85 -24.50
CA MET A 1 8.88 -5.69 -23.42
C MET A 1 7.59 -5.05 -22.96
N SER A 2 6.47 -5.75 -23.02
CA SER A 2 5.23 -5.26 -22.39
C SER A 2 5.50 -5.19 -20.88
N SER A 3 5.53 -3.98 -20.32
CA SER A 3 5.65 -3.82 -18.87
C SER A 3 4.35 -4.34 -18.24
N ASN A 4 4.43 -5.37 -17.40
CA ASN A 4 3.27 -5.85 -16.66
C ASN A 4 2.66 -4.70 -15.84
N VAL A 5 1.34 -4.51 -15.96
CA VAL A 5 0.61 -3.47 -15.21
C VAL A 5 0.73 -3.74 -13.72
N ARG A 6 1.19 -2.74 -12.96
CA ARG A 6 1.29 -2.79 -11.50
C ARG A 6 0.74 -1.50 -10.93
N VAL A 7 -0.25 -1.62 -10.05
CA VAL A 7 -0.90 -0.47 -9.41
C VAL A 7 -0.90 -0.64 -7.90
N ARG A 8 -1.03 0.46 -7.17
CA ARG A 8 -1.08 0.42 -5.71
C ARG A 8 -2.18 1.30 -5.14
N PHE A 9 -2.88 0.75 -4.15
CA PHE A 9 -3.66 1.51 -3.19
C PHE A 9 -2.77 1.80 -1.96
N ALA A 10 -2.57 3.09 -1.66
CA ALA A 10 -1.58 3.54 -0.68
C ALA A 10 -2.21 4.41 0.42
N PRO A 11 -3.02 3.84 1.32
CA PRO A 11 -3.68 4.58 2.39
C PRO A 11 -2.73 4.88 3.57
N SER A 12 -2.94 6.03 4.21
CA SER A 12 -2.32 6.33 5.50
C SER A 12 -3.23 5.87 6.65
N PRO A 13 -2.71 5.24 7.71
CA PRO A 13 -3.49 4.72 8.84
C PRO A 13 -3.89 5.85 9.82
N THR A 14 -4.63 6.83 9.31
CA THR A 14 -5.01 8.06 10.05
C THR A 14 -6.48 8.10 10.45
N GLY A 15 -7.19 6.99 10.29
CA GLY A 15 -8.62 6.86 10.53
C GLY A 15 -9.25 5.76 9.67
N PRO A 16 -10.59 5.63 9.69
CA PRO A 16 -11.29 4.64 8.90
C PRO A 16 -11.21 4.93 7.39
N LEU A 17 -11.30 3.86 6.59
CA LEU A 17 -11.36 3.96 5.14
C LEU A 17 -12.71 4.56 4.70
N HIS A 18 -12.69 5.78 4.17
CA HIS A 18 -13.89 6.43 3.65
C HIS A 18 -14.26 5.94 2.23
N MET A 19 -15.48 6.22 1.79
CA MET A 19 -16.02 5.79 0.48
C MET A 19 -15.13 6.17 -0.71
N GLY A 20 -14.55 7.37 -0.68
CA GLY A 20 -13.58 7.82 -1.70
C GLY A 20 -12.32 6.93 -1.77
N GLY A 21 -11.83 6.45 -0.63
CA GLY A 21 -10.72 5.50 -0.56
C GLY A 21 -11.09 4.14 -1.11
N VAL A 22 -12.26 3.60 -0.74
CA VAL A 22 -12.80 2.34 -1.28
C VAL A 22 -12.94 2.42 -2.80
N ARG A 23 -13.49 3.53 -3.34
CA ARG A 23 -13.62 3.74 -4.78
C ARG A 23 -12.27 3.71 -5.50
N THR A 24 -11.25 4.36 -4.92
CA THR A 24 -9.89 4.34 -5.48
C THR A 24 -9.30 2.94 -5.46
N ALA A 25 -9.46 2.20 -4.36
CA ALA A 25 -9.02 0.81 -4.27
C ALA A 25 -9.71 -0.07 -5.34
N LEU A 26 -11.03 0.08 -5.50
CA LEU A 26 -11.82 -0.63 -6.51
C LEU A 26 -11.31 -0.35 -7.93
N TYR A 27 -11.05 0.91 -8.29
CA TYR A 27 -10.55 1.23 -9.63
C TYR A 27 -9.17 0.65 -9.90
N ASN A 28 -8.26 0.70 -8.92
CA ASN A 28 -6.95 0.06 -9.06
C ASN A 28 -7.10 -1.46 -9.20
N TYR A 29 -7.93 -2.09 -8.37
CA TYR A 29 -8.20 -3.53 -8.43
C TYR A 29 -8.76 -3.94 -9.80
N LEU A 30 -9.82 -3.28 -10.27
CA LEU A 30 -10.43 -3.60 -11.56
C LEU A 30 -9.47 -3.35 -12.73
N PHE A 31 -8.69 -2.28 -12.69
CA PHE A 31 -7.69 -1.99 -13.71
C PHE A 31 -6.59 -3.06 -13.76
N ALA A 32 -6.09 -3.50 -12.60
CA ALA A 32 -5.15 -4.60 -12.51
C ALA A 32 -5.75 -5.90 -13.07
N ARG A 33 -6.94 -6.29 -12.61
CA ARG A 33 -7.60 -7.53 -13.07
C ARG A 33 -7.89 -7.51 -14.57
N HIS A 34 -8.33 -6.38 -15.12
CA HIS A 34 -8.61 -6.24 -16.55
C HIS A 34 -7.35 -6.41 -17.42
N ASN A 35 -6.19 -5.99 -16.91
CA ASN A 35 -4.92 -6.04 -17.63
C ASN A 35 -4.02 -7.21 -17.20
N ASN A 36 -4.57 -8.21 -16.47
CA ASN A 36 -3.80 -9.31 -15.87
C ASN A 36 -2.56 -8.83 -15.08
N GLY A 37 -2.71 -7.69 -14.41
CA GLY A 37 -1.66 -7.01 -13.64
C GLY A 37 -1.73 -7.30 -12.13
N THR A 38 -0.90 -6.59 -11.38
CA THR A 38 -0.77 -6.72 -9.91
C THR A 38 -1.43 -5.55 -9.20
N PHE A 39 -2.26 -5.84 -8.20
CA PHE A 39 -2.82 -4.88 -7.26
C PHE A 39 -2.10 -4.95 -5.91
N ILE A 40 -1.52 -3.84 -5.48
CA ILE A 40 -0.64 -3.76 -4.31
C ILE A 40 -1.28 -2.90 -3.20
N LEU A 41 -1.21 -3.35 -1.95
CA LEU A 41 -1.51 -2.54 -0.76
C LEU A 41 -0.22 -2.08 -0.09
N ARG A 42 -0.04 -0.77 0.07
CA ARG A 42 1.09 -0.20 0.81
C ARG A 42 0.62 0.77 1.88
N ILE A 43 1.04 0.58 3.13
CA ILE A 43 0.65 1.43 4.25
C ILE A 43 1.61 2.63 4.32
N GLU A 44 1.06 3.83 4.17
CA GLU A 44 1.80 5.10 4.17
C GLU A 44 1.74 5.73 5.57
N ASP A 45 2.48 5.16 6.52
CA ASP A 45 2.49 5.52 7.94
C ASP A 45 3.68 6.39 8.36
N THR A 46 4.26 7.17 7.45
CA THR A 46 5.43 8.00 7.75
C THR A 46 5.14 9.15 8.71
N ASP A 47 3.91 9.66 8.74
CA ASP A 47 3.46 10.66 9.71
C ASP A 47 2.90 10.00 10.98
N GLN A 48 3.79 9.77 11.94
CA GLN A 48 3.47 9.13 13.22
C GLN A 48 2.57 9.99 14.12
N ASN A 49 2.50 11.31 13.91
CA ASN A 49 1.64 12.19 14.72
C ASN A 49 0.15 11.99 14.41
N ARG A 50 -0.16 11.50 13.20
CA ARG A 50 -1.52 11.26 12.73
C ARG A 50 -1.91 9.77 12.80
N PHE A 51 -1.02 8.91 13.30
CA PHE A 51 -1.26 7.48 13.37
C PHE A 51 -2.43 7.18 14.33
N VAL A 52 -3.40 6.40 13.85
CA VAL A 52 -4.52 5.91 14.65
C VAL A 52 -4.36 4.41 14.86
N PRO A 53 -4.18 3.95 16.11
CA PRO A 53 -4.10 2.52 16.42
C PRO A 53 -5.31 1.75 15.86
N GLY A 54 -5.05 0.62 15.21
CA GLY A 54 -6.08 -0.20 14.59
C GLY A 54 -6.55 0.25 13.20
N ALA A 55 -6.19 1.45 12.73
CA ALA A 55 -6.58 1.92 11.39
C ALA A 55 -5.97 1.05 10.26
N GLU A 56 -4.73 0.59 10.42
CA GLU A 56 -4.10 -0.37 9.49
C GLU A 56 -4.92 -1.66 9.37
N LYS A 57 -5.29 -2.25 10.52
CA LYS A 57 -6.13 -3.45 10.56
C LYS A 57 -7.50 -3.19 9.90
N TYR A 58 -8.11 -2.05 10.21
CA TYR A 58 -9.39 -1.64 9.63
C TYR A 58 -9.33 -1.54 8.11
N ILE A 59 -8.24 -1.00 7.55
CA ILE A 59 -8.02 -0.94 6.10
C ILE A 59 -7.99 -2.35 5.51
N VAL A 60 -7.19 -3.27 6.08
CA VAL A 60 -7.07 -4.65 5.60
C VAL A 60 -8.40 -5.40 5.70
N ASP A 61 -9.09 -5.26 6.83
CA ASP A 61 -10.41 -5.88 7.05
C ASP A 61 -11.46 -5.34 6.06
N SER A 62 -11.46 -4.03 5.80
CA SER A 62 -12.40 -3.39 4.86
C SER A 62 -12.18 -3.85 3.43
N LEU A 63 -10.92 -3.93 2.98
CA LEU A 63 -10.60 -4.45 1.64
C LEU A 63 -10.99 -5.92 1.50
N THR A 64 -10.72 -6.72 2.54
CA THR A 64 -11.12 -8.13 2.60
C THR A 64 -12.63 -8.29 2.52
N TRP A 65 -13.39 -7.50 3.29
CA TRP A 65 -14.85 -7.50 3.26
C TRP A 65 -15.41 -7.11 1.88
N CYS A 66 -14.79 -6.14 1.19
CA CYS A 66 -15.14 -5.76 -0.17
C CYS A 66 -14.70 -6.76 -1.26
N GLY A 67 -13.96 -7.82 -0.91
CA GLY A 67 -13.39 -8.76 -1.88
C GLY A 67 -12.21 -8.18 -2.71
N LEU A 68 -11.64 -7.06 -2.29
CA LEU A 68 -10.55 -6.36 -2.98
C LEU A 68 -9.18 -6.82 -2.44
N LEU A 69 -8.89 -8.11 -2.59
CA LEU A 69 -7.66 -8.71 -2.07
C LEU A 69 -6.43 -8.26 -2.87
N PRO A 70 -5.42 -7.65 -2.23
CA PRO A 70 -4.12 -7.37 -2.83
C PRO A 70 -3.38 -8.64 -3.20
N ASP A 71 -2.67 -8.62 -4.33
CA ASP A 71 -1.74 -9.68 -4.73
C ASP A 71 -0.41 -9.54 -3.95
N GLU A 72 -0.07 -8.31 -3.56
CA GLU A 72 1.07 -7.98 -2.70
C GLU A 72 0.65 -6.93 -1.67
N GLY A 73 1.22 -6.96 -0.48
CA GLY A 73 1.00 -5.89 0.48
C GLY A 73 1.15 -6.27 1.95
N GLN A 74 0.86 -5.30 2.81
CA GLN A 74 0.86 -5.51 4.26
C GLN A 74 -0.17 -6.57 4.65
N GLY A 75 0.31 -7.67 5.25
CA GLY A 75 -0.51 -8.85 5.56
C GLY A 75 -0.68 -9.87 4.43
N PHE A 76 -0.18 -9.58 3.22
CA PHE A 76 -0.29 -10.44 2.03
C PHE A 76 1.08 -10.89 1.48
N GLY A 77 2.18 -10.27 1.92
CA GLY A 77 3.53 -10.59 1.46
C GLY A 77 3.83 -10.02 0.07
N GLY A 78 4.86 -10.54 -0.58
CA GLY A 78 5.30 -10.11 -1.90
C GLY A 78 6.81 -9.79 -1.95
N GLU A 79 7.35 -9.72 -3.16
CA GLU A 79 8.80 -9.64 -3.40
C GLU A 79 9.41 -8.26 -3.06
N TYR A 80 8.58 -7.22 -2.94
CA TYR A 80 9.03 -5.83 -2.77
C TYR A 80 8.80 -5.29 -1.35
N GLY A 81 8.58 -6.21 -0.40
CA GLY A 81 8.42 -5.86 1.01
C GLY A 81 9.65 -5.16 1.61
N PRO A 82 9.51 -4.52 2.79
CA PRO A 82 8.26 -4.39 3.54
C PRO A 82 7.25 -3.42 2.87
N TYR A 83 5.96 -3.66 3.10
CA TYR A 83 4.85 -2.89 2.50
C TYR A 83 4.28 -1.83 3.45
N LYS A 84 4.91 -1.63 4.61
CA LYS A 84 4.67 -0.50 5.52
C LYS A 84 5.89 0.41 5.51
N GLN A 85 5.67 1.72 5.37
CA GLN A 85 6.78 2.65 5.13
C GLN A 85 7.67 2.86 6.35
N SER A 86 7.14 2.84 7.57
CA SER A 86 7.96 2.90 8.79
C SER A 86 9.00 1.78 8.84
N GLU A 87 8.61 0.54 8.51
CA GLU A 87 9.52 -0.62 8.44
C GLU A 87 10.62 -0.41 7.39
N ARG A 88 10.29 0.19 6.23
CA ARG A 88 11.27 0.54 5.19
C ARG A 88 12.25 1.62 5.63
N LYS A 89 11.78 2.56 6.45
CA LYS A 89 12.62 3.61 7.07
C LYS A 89 13.59 2.99 8.08
N GLU A 90 13.11 2.08 8.91
CA GLU A 90 13.92 1.34 9.90
C GLU A 90 15.01 0.50 9.23
N LEU A 91 14.70 -0.13 8.09
CA LEU A 91 15.69 -0.85 7.28
C LEU A 91 16.69 0.06 6.54
N GLY A 92 16.56 1.39 6.66
CA GLY A 92 17.49 2.34 6.05
C GLY A 92 17.33 2.54 4.54
N ILE A 93 16.30 1.95 3.90
CA ILE A 93 16.09 2.03 2.44
C ILE A 93 16.04 3.49 1.98
N TYR A 94 15.27 4.33 2.67
CA TYR A 94 15.16 5.74 2.31
C TYR A 94 16.46 6.51 2.52
N LYS A 95 17.23 6.16 3.56
CA LYS A 95 18.51 6.81 3.84
C LYS A 95 19.51 6.57 2.71
N THR A 96 19.57 5.35 2.18
CA THR A 96 20.41 5.00 1.02
C THR A 96 20.11 5.90 -0.18
N TYR A 97 18.82 6.07 -0.54
CA TYR A 97 18.44 6.92 -1.66
C TYR A 97 18.62 8.41 -1.39
N VAL A 98 18.41 8.88 -0.16
CA VAL A 98 18.69 10.27 0.21
C VAL A 98 20.18 10.58 0.04
N THR A 99 21.08 9.70 0.49
CA THR A 99 22.53 9.87 0.30
C THR A 99 22.88 9.96 -1.18
N GLN A 100 22.37 9.04 -2.01
CA GLN A 100 22.63 9.03 -3.45
C GLN A 100 22.15 10.31 -4.17
N LEU A 101 21.06 10.94 -3.71
CA LEU A 101 20.48 12.11 -4.36
C LEU A 101 21.10 13.44 -3.90
N VAL A 102 21.78 13.46 -2.75
CA VAL A 102 22.43 14.64 -2.19
C VAL A 102 23.91 14.72 -2.59
N GLU A 103 24.50 13.60 -3.01
CA GLU A 103 25.80 13.51 -3.70
C GLU A 103 25.69 13.97 -5.17
#